data_AF-A0A4V1T0S6-F1
#
_entry.id   AF-A0A4V1T0S6-F1
#
_cell.length_a   1.000
_cell.length_b   1.000
_cell.length_c   1.000
_cell.angle_alpha   90.00
_cell.angle_beta   90.00
_cell.angle_gamma   90.00
#
_symmetry.space_group_name_H-M   'P 1'
#
loop_
_entity.id
_entity.type
_entity.pdbx_description
1 polymer ?
#
loop_
_entity_poly.entity_id
_entity_poly.type
_entity_poly.pdbx_seq_one_letter_code
_entity_poly.pdbx_strand_id
1 'polypeptide(L)'
;MFYIQCFAQKKAKVEYEFPPQMAEKIRVQFKELCDKGQVLYEMNCSGCHNVKVKSRETIPDFTQEKLIGYELRVSNNEHEGSMPDTKVTAEELGLITTFLTYKKKNRQ
;
A
#
# COMPACT_ATOMS: atom_id res chain seq x y z
N MET A 1 -4.38 -7.79 41.98
CA MET A 1 -3.45 -7.95 40.83
C MET A 1 -4.28 -7.97 39.56
N PHE A 2 -4.35 -6.85 38.83
CA PHE A 2 -5.00 -6.81 37.52
C PHE A 2 -3.94 -7.09 36.45
N TYR A 3 -3.99 -8.29 35.87
CA TYR A 3 -3.17 -8.64 34.70
C TYR A 3 -3.77 -7.95 33.48
N ILE A 4 -3.11 -6.91 32.99
CA ILE A 4 -3.43 -6.32 31.69
C ILE A 4 -2.89 -7.28 30.63
N GLN A 5 -3.75 -8.14 30.10
CA GLN A 5 -3.46 -8.88 28.88
C GLN A 5 -3.42 -7.89 27.71
N CYS A 6 -2.22 -7.65 27.19
CA CYS A 6 -2.00 -6.87 25.99
C CYS A 6 -2.42 -7.73 24.78
N PHE A 7 -3.66 -7.59 24.32
CA PHE A 7 -4.09 -8.16 23.04
C PHE A 7 -3.44 -7.37 21.91
N ALA A 8 -2.26 -7.81 21.47
CA ALA A 8 -1.71 -7.37 20.19
C ALA A 8 -2.69 -7.80 19.09
N GLN A 9 -3.48 -6.85 18.57
CA GLN A 9 -4.31 -7.08 17.40
C GLN A 9 -3.38 -7.44 16.24
N LYS A 10 -3.32 -8.73 15.86
CA LYS A 10 -2.63 -9.16 14.65
C LYS A 10 -3.23 -8.40 13.48
N LYS A 11 -2.46 -7.49 12.87
CA LYS A 11 -2.87 -6.81 11.64
C LYS A 11 -3.19 -7.88 10.60
N ALA A 12 -4.34 -7.73 9.94
CA ALA A 12 -4.77 -8.68 8.93
C ALA A 12 -3.72 -8.72 7.81
N LYS A 13 -3.28 -9.93 7.45
CA LYS A 13 -2.32 -10.13 6.37
C LYS A 13 -2.97 -9.72 5.06
N VAL A 14 -2.31 -8.84 4.30
CA VAL A 14 -2.81 -8.42 2.98
C VAL A 14 -2.61 -9.55 1.97
N GLU A 15 -3.65 -9.83 1.19
CA GLU A 15 -3.61 -10.78 0.08
C GLU A 15 -3.40 -10.04 -1.24
N TYR A 16 -2.76 -10.71 -2.20
CA TYR A 16 -2.52 -10.17 -3.54
C TYR A 16 -3.23 -10.98 -4.61
N GLU A 17 -3.68 -10.30 -5.65
CA GLU A 17 -4.34 -10.88 -6.81
C GLU A 17 -3.53 -10.55 -8.06
N PHE A 18 -2.84 -11.56 -8.61
CA PHE A 18 -2.03 -11.42 -9.81
C PHE A 18 -2.79 -11.93 -11.05
N PRO A 19 -2.56 -11.33 -12.25
CA PRO A 19 -3.15 -11.80 -13.49
C PRO A 19 -2.80 -13.27 -13.77
N PRO A 20 -3.74 -14.07 -14.29
CA PRO A 20 -3.51 -15.49 -14.53
C PRO A 20 -2.40 -15.74 -15.57
N GLN A 21 -2.12 -14.76 -16.43
CA GLN A 21 -1.07 -14.81 -17.46
C GLN A 21 0.35 -14.63 -16.88
N MET A 22 0.48 -14.14 -15.64
CA MET A 22 1.79 -13.98 -14.99
C MET A 22 2.34 -15.35 -14.59
N ALA A 23 3.52 -15.71 -15.08
CA ALA A 23 4.19 -16.96 -14.72
C ALA A 23 4.45 -17.05 -13.21
N GLU A 24 4.40 -18.26 -12.65
CA GLU A 24 4.51 -18.48 -11.19
C GLU A 24 5.78 -17.88 -10.58
N LYS A 25 6.93 -18.07 -11.23
CA LYS A 25 8.20 -17.46 -10.79
C LYS A 25 8.11 -15.93 -10.70
N ILE A 26 7.40 -15.31 -11.64
CA ILE A 26 7.21 -13.85 -11.65
C ILE A 26 6.24 -13.44 -10.54
N ARG A 27 5.19 -14.20 -10.26
CA ARG A 27 4.28 -13.94 -9.13
C ARG A 27 5.01 -13.94 -7.79
N VAL A 28 5.95 -14.86 -7.60
CA VAL A 28 6.79 -14.91 -6.37
C VAL A 28 7.61 -13.63 -6.23
N GLN A 29 8.27 -13.18 -7.31
CA GLN A 29 9.04 -11.94 -7.31
C GLN A 29 8.13 -10.72 -7.06
N PHE A 30 6.99 -10.62 -7.73
CA PHE A 30 6.04 -9.53 -7.53
C PHE A 30 5.43 -9.52 -6.13
N LYS A 31 5.24 -10.69 -5.53
CA LYS A 31 4.83 -10.78 -4.13
C LYS A 31 5.85 -10.11 -3.20
N GLU A 32 7.15 -10.36 -3.40
CA GLU A 32 8.20 -9.70 -2.61
C GLU A 32 8.20 -8.18 -2.80
N LEU A 33 7.96 -7.70 -4.02
CA LEU A 33 7.81 -6.27 -4.31
C LEU A 33 6.58 -5.68 -3.60
N CYS A 34 5.44 -6.38 -3.62
CA CYS A 34 4.24 -5.98 -2.92
C CYS A 34 4.44 -5.93 -1.41
N ASP A 35 5.16 -6.91 -0.84
CA ASP A 35 5.46 -6.94 0.60
C ASP A 35 6.32 -5.72 1.00
N LYS A 36 7.32 -5.34 0.20
CA LYS A 36 8.11 -4.12 0.40
C LYS A 36 7.24 -2.86 0.27
N GLY A 37 6.42 -2.80 -0.78
CA GLY A 37 5.50 -1.69 -1.02
C GLY A 37 4.47 -1.50 0.10
N GLN A 38 3.99 -2.59 0.70
CA GLN A 38 3.07 -2.55 1.84
C GLN A 38 3.74 -1.86 3.04
N VAL A 39 4.98 -2.22 3.36
CA VAL A 39 5.72 -1.61 4.48
C VAL A 39 5.93 -0.12 4.23
N LEU A 40 6.33 0.26 3.01
CA LEU A 40 6.51 1.66 2.63
C LEU A 40 5.19 2.46 2.70
N TYR A 41 4.08 1.87 2.25
CA TYR A 41 2.75 2.47 2.38
C TYR A 41 2.36 2.66 3.86
N GLU A 42 2.63 1.66 4.70
CA GLU A 42 2.31 1.72 6.11
C GLU A 42 3.05 2.84 6.82
N MET A 43 4.34 3.02 6.52
CA MET A 43 5.17 4.07 7.13
C MET A 43 4.81 5.47 6.64
N ASN A 44 4.45 5.62 5.36
CA ASN A 44 4.39 6.95 4.72
C ASN A 44 2.98 7.41 4.34
N CYS A 45 2.04 6.51 4.10
CA CYS A 45 0.75 6.82 3.50
C CYS A 45 -0.44 6.49 4.40
N SER A 46 -0.31 5.46 5.26
CA SER A 46 -1.43 4.91 6.02
C SER A 46 -2.11 5.92 6.95
N GLY A 47 -1.35 6.83 7.56
CA GLY A 47 -1.87 7.82 8.49
C GLY A 47 -2.86 8.82 7.89
N CYS A 48 -2.80 9.03 6.57
CA CYS A 48 -3.73 9.93 5.86
C CYS A 48 -4.74 9.16 5.01
N HIS A 49 -4.36 8.00 4.46
CA HIS A 49 -5.19 7.29 3.47
C HIS A 49 -5.98 6.13 4.04
N ASN A 50 -5.63 5.55 5.19
CA ASN A 50 -6.44 4.48 5.77
C ASN A 50 -7.82 5.02 6.12
N VAL A 51 -8.85 4.23 5.82
CA VAL A 51 -10.23 4.54 6.16
C VAL A 51 -10.71 3.63 7.28
N LYS A 52 -11.48 4.19 8.23
CA LYS A 52 -12.10 3.39 9.30
C LYS A 52 -13.39 2.76 8.78
N VAL A 53 -13.41 1.43 8.69
CA VAL A 53 -14.59 0.64 8.32
C VAL A 53 -14.91 -0.31 9.48
N LYS A 54 -16.09 -0.17 10.09
CA LYS A 54 -16.56 -1.03 11.19
C LYS A 54 -15.48 -1.19 12.29
N SER A 55 -14.94 -0.07 12.75
CA SER A 55 -13.90 0.01 13.80
C SER A 55 -12.52 -0.58 13.44
N ARG A 56 -12.27 -0.89 12.16
CA ARG A 56 -10.94 -1.33 11.67
C ARG A 56 -10.40 -0.36 10.63
N GLU A 57 -9.12 -0.05 10.72
CA GLU A 57 -8.42 0.67 9.66
C GLU A 57 -8.27 -0.24 8.44
N THR A 58 -8.68 0.26 7.29
CA THR A 58 -8.70 -0.45 6.01
C THR A 58 -7.94 0.37 4.98
N ILE A 59 -7.07 -0.29 4.22
CA ILE A 59 -6.39 0.31 3.08
C ILE A 59 -7.43 0.47 1.96
N PRO A 60 -7.69 1.70 1.47
CA PRO A 60 -8.69 1.92 0.44
C PRO A 60 -8.29 1.29 -0.89
N ASP A 61 -9.29 1.03 -1.73
CA ASP A 61 -9.06 0.54 -3.08
C ASP A 61 -8.86 1.71 -4.05
N PHE A 62 -7.66 1.81 -4.61
CA PHE A 62 -7.35 2.80 -5.64
C PHE A 62 -7.69 2.24 -7.04
N THR A 63 -8.13 3.11 -7.94
CA THR A 63 -8.25 2.78 -9.38
C THR A 63 -6.89 2.90 -10.04
N GLN A 64 -6.67 2.16 -11.12
CA GLN A 64 -5.39 2.22 -11.84
C GLN A 64 -5.12 3.63 -12.38
N GLU A 65 -6.14 4.36 -12.86
CA GLU A 65 -5.92 5.74 -13.33
C GLU A 65 -5.49 6.68 -12.20
N LYS A 66 -6.02 6.48 -10.98
CA LYS A 66 -5.61 7.29 -9.82
C LYS A 66 -4.16 7.03 -9.43
N LEU A 67 -3.69 5.78 -9.54
CA LEU A 67 -2.30 5.42 -9.25
C LEU A 67 -1.35 5.99 -10.31
N ILE A 68 -1.68 5.84 -11.59
CA ILE A 68 -0.89 6.41 -12.70
C ILE A 68 -0.84 7.94 -12.58
N GLY A 69 -1.99 8.58 -12.38
CA GLY A 69 -2.04 10.03 -12.20
C GLY A 69 -1.29 10.52 -10.95
N TYR A 70 -1.06 9.66 -9.97
CA TYR A 70 -0.24 9.99 -8.81
C TYR A 70 1.26 9.91 -9.14
N GLU A 71 1.70 8.84 -9.77
CA GLU A 71 3.08 8.67 -10.27
C GLU A 71 3.50 9.84 -11.19
N LEU A 72 2.62 10.25 -12.09
CA LEU A 72 2.84 11.39 -12.99
C LEU A 72 2.93 12.73 -12.27
N ARG A 73 2.20 12.92 -11.17
CA ARG A 73 2.20 14.18 -10.40
C ARG A 73 3.39 14.31 -9.46
N VAL A 74 3.83 13.20 -8.85
CA VAL A 74 5.05 13.19 -8.03
C VAL A 74 6.30 13.34 -8.91
N SER A 75 6.25 12.90 -10.17
CA SER A 75 7.30 13.18 -11.15
C SER A 75 7.34 14.64 -11.64
N ASN A 76 6.47 15.52 -11.13
CA ASN A 76 6.37 16.93 -11.48
C ASN A 76 6.58 17.81 -10.22
N ASN A 77 7.37 18.88 -10.33
CA ASN A 77 7.82 19.71 -9.19
C ASN A 77 6.70 20.38 -8.37
N GLU A 78 5.45 20.39 -8.82
CA GLU A 78 4.34 21.06 -8.12
C GLU A 78 3.78 20.29 -6.91
N HIS A 79 4.18 19.03 -6.68
CA HIS A 79 3.74 18.23 -5.53
C HIS A 79 4.64 18.32 -4.27
N GLU A 80 5.78 19.02 -4.35
CA GLU A 80 6.77 19.11 -3.27
C GLU A 80 6.21 19.65 -1.94
N GLY A 81 5.16 20.47 -2.00
CA GLY A 81 4.61 21.17 -0.82
C GLY A 81 3.92 20.27 0.22
N SER A 82 3.38 19.11 -0.17
CA SER A 82 2.64 18.22 0.74
C SER A 82 3.28 16.83 0.90
N MET A 83 4.12 16.41 -0.05
CA MET A 83 4.92 15.21 0.05
C MET A 83 6.29 15.48 -0.59
N PRO A 84 7.26 16.00 0.17
CA PRO A 84 8.59 16.22 -0.38
C PRO A 84 9.23 14.88 -0.75
N ASP A 85 10.04 14.86 -1.82
CA ASP A 85 10.80 13.67 -2.27
C ASP A 85 11.69 13.08 -1.18
N THR A 86 12.00 13.86 -0.14
CA THR A 86 12.71 13.41 1.06
C THR A 86 11.91 12.41 1.91
N LYS A 87 10.59 12.30 1.72
CA LYS A 87 9.73 11.36 2.45
C LYS A 87 9.54 10.03 1.72
N VAL A 88 9.41 10.07 0.40
CA VAL A 88 9.23 8.87 -0.45
C VAL A 88 9.90 9.15 -1.79
N THR A 89 10.92 8.36 -2.12
CA THR A 89 11.60 8.43 -3.41
C THR A 89 10.74 7.86 -4.54
N ALA A 90 11.08 8.16 -5.80
CA ALA A 90 10.38 7.60 -6.95
C ALA A 90 10.40 6.05 -6.98
N GLU A 91 11.50 5.44 -6.55
CA GLU A 91 11.63 3.97 -6.46
C GLU A 91 10.71 3.39 -5.38
N GLU A 92 10.69 4.00 -4.19
CA GLU A 92 9.79 3.60 -3.11
C GLU A 92 8.32 3.79 -3.50
N LEU A 93 8.02 4.87 -4.23
CA LEU A 93 6.69 5.09 -4.77
C LEU A 93 6.30 4.00 -5.77
N GLY A 94 7.21 3.58 -6.65
CA GLY A 94 6.98 2.46 -7.57
C GLY A 94 6.66 1.14 -6.86
N LEU A 95 7.28 0.89 -5.69
CA LEU A 95 6.96 -0.26 -4.85
C LEU A 95 5.56 -0.11 -4.21
N ILE A 96 5.23 1.08 -3.70
CA ILE A 96 3.91 1.37 -3.14
C ILE A 96 2.81 1.20 -4.20
N THR A 97 3.00 1.72 -5.41
CA THR A 97 2.01 1.59 -6.49
C THR A 97 1.85 0.14 -6.91
N THR A 98 2.95 -0.62 -7.04
CA THR A 98 2.92 -2.07 -7.29
C THR A 98 2.08 -2.80 -6.25
N PHE A 99 2.29 -2.50 -4.96
CA PHE A 99 1.49 -3.02 -3.86
C PHE A 99 0.00 -2.67 -4.01
N LEU A 100 -0.34 -1.40 -4.23
CA LEU A 100 -1.74 -0.95 -4.33
C LEU A 100 -2.46 -1.50 -5.57
N THR A 101 -1.73 -1.76 -6.66
CA THR A 101 -2.26 -2.38 -7.88
C THR A 101 -2.67 -3.82 -7.63
N TYR A 102 -1.83 -4.62 -6.97
CA TYR A 102 -2.10 -6.05 -6.76
C TYR A 102 -2.78 -6.37 -5.43
N LYS A 103 -2.95 -5.40 -4.53
CA LYS A 103 -3.76 -5.58 -3.31
C LYS A 103 -5.14 -6.12 -3.70
N LYS A 104 -5.50 -7.27 -3.13
CA LYS A 104 -6.85 -7.81 -3.25
C LYS A 104 -7.86 -6.75 -2.79
N LYS A 105 -8.88 -6.50 -3.61
CA LYS A 105 -9.88 -5.48 -3.33
C LYS A 105 -10.66 -5.83 -2.06
N ASN A 106 -11.07 -4.81 -1.33
CA ASN A 106 -11.86 -5.02 -0.12
C ASN A 106 -13.21 -5.64 -0.53
N ARG A 107 -13.68 -6.64 0.23
CA ARG A 107 -15.03 -7.19 0.00
C ARG A 107 -16.04 -6.07 0.28
N GLN A 108 -16.82 -5.71 -0.73
CA GLN A 108 -17.94 -4.77 -0.60
C GLN A 108 -19.05 -5.37 0.26
#